data_AF-A0A4Q3C7B6-F1
#
_entry.id   AF-A0A4Q3C7B6-F1
#
_cell.length_a   1.000
_cell.length_b   1.000
_cell.length_c   1.000
_cell.angle_alpha   90.00
_cell.angle_beta   90.00
_cell.angle_gamma   90.00
#
_symmetry.space_group_name_H-M   'P 1'
#
loop_
_entity.id
_entity.type
_entity.pdbx_description
1 polymer ?
#
loop_
_entity_poly.entity_id
_entity_poly.type
_entity_poly.pdbx_seq_one_letter_code
_entity_poly.pdbx_strand_id
1 'polypeptide(L)'
;MADSNDIAIVGMALRVPGAKTPEQFWDNLRHGREALQEYPEDQLRARGVAAAAIASGDYVRAGMPLADFDQFDAEFFGFSPKEAAILDPQHRQFYEVAWEALERAGCVPDGFDGAIGIYAGCGMNGYFAHNILR
;
A
#
# COMPACT_ATOMS: atom_id res chain seq x y z
N MET A 1 -35.26 11.65 -3.34
CA MET A 1 -34.44 12.77 -3.86
C MET A 1 -33.18 12.77 -3.03
N ALA A 2 -32.01 12.87 -3.67
CA ALA A 2 -30.75 13.01 -2.94
C ALA A 2 -30.73 14.37 -2.22
N ASP A 3 -30.27 14.39 -0.98
CA ASP A 3 -30.03 15.62 -0.21
C ASP A 3 -28.82 16.37 -0.83
N SER A 4 -28.74 17.70 -0.67
CA SER A 4 -27.64 18.50 -1.22
C SER A 4 -26.27 18.15 -0.63
N ASN A 5 -26.25 17.36 0.43
CA ASN A 5 -25.06 16.91 1.15
C ASN A 5 -24.76 15.41 0.94
N ASP A 6 -25.49 14.72 0.07
CA ASP A 6 -25.20 13.33 -0.24
C ASP A 6 -23.87 13.22 -0.98
N ILE A 7 -23.01 12.29 -0.52
CA ILE A 7 -21.67 12.05 -1.09
C ILE A 7 -21.65 10.70 -1.79
N ALA A 8 -21.21 10.68 -3.04
CA ALA A 8 -21.05 9.47 -3.82
C ALA A 8 -19.57 9.02 -3.85
N ILE A 9 -19.35 7.71 -3.71
CA ILE A 9 -18.07 7.08 -4.04
C ILE A 9 -18.12 6.73 -5.53
N VAL A 10 -17.40 7.48 -6.35
CA VAL A 10 -17.42 7.34 -7.82
C VAL A 10 -16.27 6.50 -8.37
N GLY A 11 -15.26 6.22 -7.57
CA GLY A 11 -14.13 5.35 -7.92
C GLY A 11 -13.41 4.86 -6.68
N MET A 12 -12.74 3.72 -6.79
CA MET A 12 -11.92 3.16 -5.71
C MET A 12 -10.79 2.32 -6.28
N ALA A 13 -9.63 2.38 -5.64
CA ALA A 13 -8.51 1.49 -5.86
C ALA A 13 -7.93 1.11 -4.50
N LEU A 14 -7.22 -0.01 -4.44
CA LEU A 14 -6.57 -0.48 -3.23
C LEU A 14 -5.39 -1.38 -3.55
N ARG A 15 -4.50 -1.50 -2.58
CA ARG A 15 -3.46 -2.52 -2.50
C ARG A 15 -3.51 -3.12 -1.11
N VAL A 16 -3.76 -4.41 -1.03
CA VAL A 16 -3.81 -5.16 0.23
C VAL A 16 -3.11 -6.50 0.05
N PRO A 17 -2.69 -7.15 1.15
CA PRO A 17 -2.11 -8.49 1.07
C PRO A 17 -3.03 -9.45 0.30
N GLY A 18 -2.47 -10.12 -0.71
CA GLY A 18 -3.19 -11.06 -1.57
C GLY A 18 -4.11 -10.44 -2.63
N ALA A 19 -4.20 -9.10 -2.75
CA ALA A 19 -5.00 -8.46 -3.79
C ALA A 19 -4.43 -7.09 -4.22
N LYS A 20 -4.26 -6.92 -5.53
CA LYS A 20 -3.86 -5.64 -6.13
C LYS A 20 -5.02 -4.82 -6.64
N THR A 21 -6.26 -5.32 -6.61
CA THR A 21 -7.42 -4.54 -7.06
C THR A 21 -8.64 -4.78 -6.18
N PRO A 22 -9.62 -3.85 -6.17
CA PRO A 22 -10.92 -4.08 -5.53
C PRO A 22 -11.61 -5.38 -5.95
N GLU A 23 -11.50 -5.78 -7.23
CA GLU A 23 -12.11 -7.02 -7.73
C GLU A 23 -11.41 -8.25 -7.16
N GLN A 24 -10.07 -8.25 -7.12
CA GLN A 24 -9.30 -9.34 -6.51
C GLN A 24 -9.57 -9.43 -5.01
N PHE A 25 -9.67 -8.29 -4.34
CA PHE A 25 -9.99 -8.25 -2.92
C PHE A 25 -11.40 -8.77 -2.65
N TRP A 26 -12.38 -8.37 -3.46
CA TRP A 26 -13.74 -8.89 -3.39
C TRP A 26 -13.81 -10.39 -3.65
N ASP A 27 -13.04 -10.89 -4.62
CA ASP A 27 -12.95 -12.33 -4.90
C ASP A 27 -12.37 -13.09 -3.72
N ASN A 28 -11.34 -12.56 -3.06
CA ASN A 28 -10.76 -13.14 -1.85
C ASN A 28 -11.79 -13.17 -0.70
N LEU A 29 -12.51 -12.07 -0.47
CA LEU A 29 -13.55 -12.00 0.56
C LEU A 29 -14.68 -13.00 0.30
N ARG A 30 -15.18 -13.07 -0.94
CA ARG A 30 -16.26 -13.99 -1.32
C ARG A 30 -15.90 -15.46 -1.12
N HIS A 31 -14.61 -15.80 -1.27
CA HIS A 31 -14.13 -17.17 -1.14
C HIS A 31 -13.45 -17.45 0.20
N GLY A 32 -13.43 -16.50 1.14
CA GLY A 32 -12.77 -16.66 2.43
C GLY A 32 -11.27 -16.95 2.34
N ARG A 33 -10.58 -16.36 1.36
CA ARG A 33 -9.14 -16.60 1.15
C ARG A 33 -8.32 -15.83 2.19
N GLU A 34 -7.41 -16.55 2.84
CA GLU A 34 -6.46 -16.00 3.80
C GLU A 34 -5.19 -15.51 3.10
N ALA A 35 -4.76 -14.27 3.40
CA ALA A 35 -3.52 -13.67 2.90
C ALA A 35 -2.39 -13.70 3.94
N LEU A 36 -2.64 -14.24 5.13
CA LEU A 36 -1.64 -14.42 6.17
C LEU A 36 -0.57 -15.40 5.68
N GLN A 37 0.69 -15.03 5.87
CA GLN A 37 1.83 -15.88 5.58
C GLN A 37 2.50 -16.24 6.89
N GLU A 38 2.69 -17.53 7.13
CA GLU A 38 3.58 -18.01 8.17
C GLU A 38 5.03 -17.91 7.68
N TYR A 39 5.93 -17.56 8.60
CA TYR A 39 7.35 -17.45 8.34
C TYR A 39 8.10 -18.56 9.09
N PRO A 40 8.61 -19.57 8.36
CA PRO A 40 9.51 -20.57 8.91
C PRO A 40 10.70 -19.93 9.64
N GLU A 41 11.20 -20.62 10.66
CA GLU A 41 12.27 -20.09 11.51
C GLU A 41 13.57 -19.80 10.75
N ASP A 42 13.93 -20.65 9.79
CA ASP A 42 15.08 -20.44 8.92
C ASP A 42 14.92 -19.16 8.08
N GLN A 43 13.72 -18.89 7.58
CA GLN A 43 13.42 -17.65 6.86
C GLN A 43 13.50 -16.41 7.77
N LEU A 44 13.00 -16.50 9.01
CA LEU A 44 13.10 -15.42 9.99
C LEU A 44 14.56 -15.13 10.37
N ARG A 45 15.37 -16.18 10.59
CA ARG A 45 16.80 -16.05 10.85
C ARG A 45 17.54 -15.43 9.66
N ALA A 46 17.21 -15.85 8.43
CA ALA A 46 17.78 -15.27 7.21
C ALA A 46 17.43 -13.78 7.05
N ARG A 47 16.29 -13.35 7.57
CA ARG A 47 15.87 -11.94 7.64
C ARG A 47 16.47 -11.16 8.83
N GLY A 48 17.37 -11.78 9.60
CA GLY A 48 18.08 -11.15 10.71
C GLY A 48 17.31 -11.09 12.03
N VAL A 49 16.21 -11.84 12.16
CA VAL A 49 15.49 -11.94 13.45
C VAL A 49 16.35 -12.76 14.44
N ALA A 50 16.58 -12.20 15.62
CA ALA A 50 17.39 -12.85 16.65
C ALA A 50 16.75 -14.16 17.15
N ALA A 51 17.54 -15.22 17.29
CA ALA A 51 17.06 -16.52 17.75
C ALA A 51 16.34 -16.45 19.11
N ALA A 52 16.80 -15.59 20.02
CA ALA A 52 16.15 -15.36 21.31
C ALA A 52 14.74 -14.77 21.18
N ALA A 53 14.51 -13.91 20.18
CA ALA A 53 13.18 -13.35 19.91
C ALA A 53 12.25 -14.42 19.33
N ILE A 54 12.72 -15.21 18.37
CA ILE A 54 11.94 -16.31 17.75
C ILE A 54 11.55 -17.37 18.79
N ALA A 55 12.43 -17.65 19.76
CA ALA A 55 12.19 -18.60 20.83
C ALA A 55 11.25 -18.07 21.93
N SER A 56 10.89 -16.78 21.91
CA SER A 56 9.96 -16.22 22.88
C SER A 56 8.55 -16.77 22.70
N GLY A 57 7.88 -17.07 23.81
CA GLY A 57 6.54 -17.68 23.80
C GLY A 57 5.42 -16.77 23.26
N ASP A 58 5.68 -15.47 23.15
CA ASP A 58 4.78 -14.44 22.61
C ASP A 58 5.11 -14.05 21.15
N TYR A 59 6.11 -14.68 20.53
CA TYR A 59 6.50 -14.36 19.16
C TYR A 59 5.56 -15.00 18.14
N VAL A 60 4.79 -14.18 17.42
CA VAL A 60 3.91 -14.62 16.32
C VAL A 60 4.70 -14.63 15.02
N ARG A 61 4.89 -15.83 14.43
CA ARG A 61 5.66 -16.04 13.19
C ARG A 61 4.79 -15.87 11.95
N ALA A 62 3.98 -14.82 11.89
CA ALA A 62 3.07 -14.60 10.77
C ALA A 62 3.01 -13.12 10.40
N GLY A 63 2.70 -12.84 9.14
CA GLY A 63 2.49 -11.48 8.68
C GLY A 63 1.83 -11.44 7.32
N MET A 64 1.52 -10.23 6.87
CA MET A 64 0.81 -10.00 5.62
C MET A 64 1.58 -8.99 4.77
N PRO A 65 2.66 -9.40 4.10
CA PRO A 65 3.47 -8.49 3.31
C PRO A 65 2.69 -8.03 2.08
N LEU A 66 2.85 -6.77 1.71
CA LEU A 66 2.35 -6.28 0.43
C LEU A 66 3.33 -6.71 -0.67
N ALA A 67 2.80 -7.30 -1.74
CA ALA A 67 3.62 -7.66 -2.90
C ALA A 67 4.10 -6.39 -3.62
N ASP A 68 5.34 -6.42 -4.09
CA ASP A 68 5.95 -5.35 -4.90
C ASP A 68 5.94 -3.96 -4.22
N PHE A 69 5.93 -3.92 -2.87
CA PHE A 69 5.87 -2.66 -2.13
C PHE A 69 7.07 -1.73 -2.39
N ASP A 70 8.18 -2.28 -2.88
CA ASP A 70 9.40 -1.57 -3.22
C ASP A 70 9.41 -0.99 -4.64
N GLN A 71 8.47 -1.41 -5.50
CA GLN A 71 8.34 -0.93 -6.88
C GLN A 71 7.59 0.42 -6.93
N PHE A 72 7.95 1.24 -7.93
CA PHE A 72 7.32 2.54 -8.18
C PHE A 72 7.66 3.05 -9.58
N ASP A 73 6.66 3.52 -10.33
CA ASP A 73 6.87 4.18 -11.62
C ASP A 73 7.25 5.67 -11.44
N ALA A 74 8.51 5.90 -11.10
CA ALA A 74 9.00 7.24 -10.77
C ALA A 74 8.85 8.25 -11.92
N GLU A 75 9.12 7.85 -13.15
CA GLU A 75 9.09 8.73 -14.32
C GLU A 75 7.66 9.20 -14.62
N PHE A 76 6.69 8.29 -14.52
CA PHE A 76 5.27 8.62 -14.69
C PHE A 76 4.81 9.72 -13.72
N PHE A 77 5.24 9.65 -12.46
CA PHE A 77 4.90 10.65 -11.44
C PHE A 77 5.87 11.85 -11.39
N GLY A 78 6.81 11.95 -12.33
CA GLY A 78 7.72 13.10 -12.43
C GLY A 78 8.85 13.13 -11.40
N PHE A 79 9.19 11.99 -10.80
CA PHE A 79 10.33 11.85 -9.88
C PHE A 79 11.58 11.34 -10.60
N SER A 80 12.74 11.91 -10.27
CA SER A 80 14.02 11.31 -10.63
C SER A 80 14.27 10.01 -9.83
N PRO A 81 15.15 9.11 -10.31
CA PRO A 81 15.49 7.89 -9.57
C PRO A 81 16.01 8.14 -8.15
N LYS A 82 16.71 9.27 -7.94
CA LYS A 82 17.24 9.65 -6.61
C LYS A 82 16.13 10.11 -5.67
N GLU A 83 15.16 10.87 -6.16
CA GLU A 83 14.01 11.32 -5.36
C GLU A 83 13.11 10.15 -5.00
N ALA A 84 12.84 9.26 -5.96
CA ALA A 84 12.06 8.05 -5.72
C ALA A 84 12.71 7.11 -4.70
N ALA A 85 14.04 6.98 -4.71
CA ALA A 85 14.78 6.12 -3.78
C ALA A 85 14.67 6.57 -2.31
N ILE A 86 14.56 7.87 -2.05
CA ILE A 86 14.41 8.41 -0.68
C ILE A 86 12.95 8.51 -0.23
N LEU A 87 11.99 8.41 -1.15
CA LEU A 87 10.57 8.50 -0.86
C LEU A 87 10.11 7.25 -0.10
N ASP A 88 9.33 7.44 0.96
CA ASP A 88 8.74 6.32 1.72
C ASP A 88 7.85 5.46 0.77
N PRO A 89 8.03 4.12 0.74
CA PRO A 89 7.16 3.22 -0.01
C PRO A 89 5.66 3.45 0.21
N GLN A 90 5.25 3.86 1.42
CA GLN A 90 3.84 4.20 1.69
C GLN A 90 3.35 5.35 0.80
N HIS A 91 4.19 6.36 0.57
CA HIS A 91 3.84 7.48 -0.30
C HIS A 91 3.84 7.06 -1.77
N ARG A 92 4.81 6.24 -2.19
CA ARG A 92 4.88 5.68 -3.55
C ARG A 92 3.61 4.90 -3.90
N GLN A 93 3.20 4.00 -3.01
CA GLN A 93 1.96 3.24 -3.15
C GLN A 93 0.72 4.15 -3.13
N PHE A 94 0.73 5.22 -2.33
CA PHE A 94 -0.37 6.18 -2.32
C PHE A 94 -0.51 6.93 -3.65
N TYR A 95 0.59 7.33 -4.30
CA TYR A 95 0.55 7.94 -5.63
C TYR A 95 -0.11 7.02 -6.66
N GLU A 96 0.33 5.76 -6.73
CA GLU A 96 -0.20 4.77 -7.67
C GLU A 96 -1.70 4.49 -7.42
N VAL A 97 -2.08 4.26 -6.16
CA VAL A 97 -3.48 3.96 -5.80
C VAL A 97 -4.39 5.17 -6.01
N ALA A 98 -3.93 6.39 -5.72
CA ALA A 98 -4.71 7.60 -5.97
C ALA A 98 -4.96 7.80 -7.48
N TRP A 99 -3.93 7.56 -8.31
CA TRP A 99 -4.06 7.61 -9.75
C TRP A 99 -5.07 6.59 -10.28
N GLU A 100 -4.96 5.33 -9.87
CA GLU A 100 -5.88 4.28 -10.28
C GLU A 100 -7.33 4.53 -9.83
N ALA A 101 -7.51 5.16 -8.67
CA ALA A 101 -8.85 5.53 -8.20
C ALA A 101 -9.49 6.57 -9.12
N LEU A 102 -8.70 7.54 -9.62
CA LEU A 102 -9.14 8.53 -10.61
C LEU A 102 -9.45 7.88 -11.96
N GLU A 103 -8.58 6.98 -12.44
CA GLU A 103 -8.83 6.23 -13.68
C GLU A 103 -10.12 5.42 -13.61
N ARG A 104 -10.35 4.72 -12.49
CA ARG A 104 -11.58 3.93 -12.27
C ARG A 104 -12.83 4.78 -12.11
N ALA A 105 -12.69 6.02 -11.61
CA ALA A 105 -13.78 6.99 -11.62
C ALA A 105 -14.08 7.55 -13.02
N GLY A 106 -13.22 7.28 -14.00
CA GLY A 106 -13.30 7.91 -15.34
C GLY A 106 -12.98 9.40 -15.29
N CYS A 107 -12.24 9.85 -14.28
CA CYS A 107 -11.87 11.26 -14.09
C CYS A 107 -10.49 11.53 -14.68
N VAL A 108 -10.42 12.48 -15.63
CA VAL A 108 -9.14 13.02 -16.12
C VAL A 108 -8.78 14.23 -15.24
N PRO A 109 -7.67 14.20 -14.48
CA PRO A 109 -7.35 15.27 -13.53
C PRO A 109 -7.26 16.66 -14.16
N ASP A 110 -6.63 16.75 -15.34
CA ASP A 110 -6.44 18.01 -16.08
C ASP A 110 -7.76 18.59 -16.63
N GLY A 111 -8.85 17.82 -16.61
CA GLY A 111 -10.15 18.22 -17.13
C GLY A 111 -11.11 18.80 -16.09
N PHE A 112 -10.68 18.94 -14.84
CA PHE A 112 -11.54 19.43 -13.76
C PHE A 112 -11.27 20.90 -13.41
N ASP A 113 -12.24 21.77 -13.67
CA ASP A 113 -12.13 23.22 -13.44
C ASP A 113 -12.29 23.63 -11.95
N GLY A 114 -12.32 22.67 -11.03
CA GLY A 114 -12.53 22.88 -9.60
C GLY A 114 -11.36 22.41 -8.72
N ALA A 115 -11.50 22.62 -7.41
CA ALA A 115 -10.52 22.13 -6.44
C ALA A 115 -10.75 20.65 -6.13
N ILE A 116 -9.67 19.84 -6.17
CA ILE A 116 -9.67 18.45 -5.71
C ILE A 116 -9.02 18.41 -4.34
N GLY A 117 -9.80 18.06 -3.31
CA GLY A 117 -9.28 17.87 -1.96
C GLY A 117 -8.66 16.48 -1.78
N ILE A 118 -7.47 16.41 -1.18
CA ILE A 118 -6.80 15.16 -0.84
C ILE A 118 -6.74 15.05 0.68
N TYR A 119 -7.23 13.93 1.21
CA TYR A 119 -7.17 13.58 2.63
C TYR A 119 -6.46 12.23 2.73
N ALA A 120 -5.31 12.19 3.42
CA ALA A 120 -4.45 11.01 3.49
C ALA A 120 -3.93 10.79 4.91
N GLY A 121 -3.63 9.53 5.23
CA GLY A 121 -2.96 9.13 6.45
C GLY A 121 -1.92 8.04 6.14
N CYS A 122 -0.84 8.00 6.92
CA CYS A 122 0.20 6.99 6.80
C CYS A 122 0.57 6.43 8.19
N GLY A 123 1.18 5.25 8.18
CA GLY A 123 1.73 4.63 9.38
C GLY A 123 3.07 5.23 9.78
N MET A 124 3.69 4.64 10.79
CA MET A 124 5.03 5.05 11.23
C MET A 124 6.05 4.88 10.10
N ASN A 125 6.83 5.92 9.82
CA ASN A 125 7.88 5.88 8.81
C ASN A 125 9.09 5.09 9.34
N GLY A 126 9.12 3.79 9.02
CA GLY A 126 10.29 2.94 9.24
C GLY A 126 11.33 3.05 8.12
N TYR A 127 10.93 3.47 6.92
CA TYR A 127 11.80 3.45 5.74
C TYR A 127 13.00 4.38 5.90
N PHE A 128 12.75 5.62 6.31
CA PHE A 128 13.79 6.62 6.51
C PHE A 128 14.83 6.16 7.54
N ALA A 129 14.37 5.67 8.69
CA ALA A 129 15.23 5.22 9.78
C ALA A 129 16.06 3.97 9.42
N HIS A 130 15.50 3.03 8.66
CA HIS A 130 16.14 1.74 8.39
C HIS A 130 16.93 1.69 7.08
N ASN A 131 16.72 2.63 6.15
CA ASN A 131 17.32 2.58 4.81
C ASN A 131 18.07 3.85 4.40
N ILE A 132 17.75 5.02 4.98
CA ILE A 132 18.33 6.30 4.55
C ILE A 132 19.34 6.85 5.57
N LEU A 133 19.04 6.72 6.86
CA LEU A 133 19.93 7.20 7.94
C LEU A 133 21.08 6.24 8.29
N ARG A 134 21.16 5.07 7.66
CA ARG A 134 22.18 4.05 7.94
C ARG A 134 23.50 4.32 7.25
#